data_AF-A0AAE0ERL8-F1
#
_entry.id   AF-A0AAE0ERL8-F1
#
_cell.length_a   1.000
_cell.length_b   1.000
_cell.length_c   1.000
_cell.angle_alpha   90.00
_cell.angle_beta   90.00
_cell.angle_gamma   90.00
#
_symmetry.space_group_name_H-M   'P 1'
#
loop_
_entity.id
_entity.type
_entity.pdbx_description
1 polymer ?
#
loop_
_entity_poly.entity_id
_entity_poly.type
_entity_poly.pdbx_seq_one_letter_code
_entity_poly.pdbx_strand_id
1 'polypeptide(L)'
;MDSPDVEESKGVSLKFQEDLLIAGKGTEYIAQALSTQSKTIDAAIADVQQRGALPETCRPMLGILEHHGVTRSEAYRSVLEHAVTSLLARIPGLPASGDKLLRLLELTIPFIKLAELRAVPIAILEQLHNVPTAFLTQLSEDAELFDMLPDKVQHQVWEVNSSLLRRHTMPAKVYFNINAFVRAYYVDKGDPAICTLRSQVALAPQDLLPSFAVAPISPTPLSSPSRTLSGISSTLFPRSIPLCRPGSHQCK
;
A
#
# COMPACT_ATOMS: atom_id res chain seq x y z
N MET A 1 36.94 -32.76 32.79
CA MET A 1 35.90 -32.71 31.73
C MET A 1 34.76 -31.96 32.35
N ASP A 2 34.77 -30.64 32.26
CA ASP A 2 33.69 -29.78 32.74
C ASP A 2 33.21 -28.98 31.54
N SER A 3 32.00 -29.28 31.11
CA SER A 3 31.28 -28.57 30.07
C SER A 3 30.77 -27.25 30.63
N PRO A 4 30.89 -26.12 29.91
CA PRO A 4 30.23 -24.89 30.30
C PRO A 4 28.76 -24.90 29.85
N ASP A 5 27.90 -24.46 30.76
CA ASP A 5 26.48 -24.21 30.56
C ASP A 5 26.23 -23.24 29.41
N VAL A 6 25.37 -23.65 28.47
CA VAL A 6 24.84 -22.82 27.40
C VAL A 6 23.65 -22.05 27.98
N GLU A 7 23.84 -20.75 28.22
CA GLU A 7 22.74 -19.87 28.61
C GLU A 7 21.67 -19.78 27.53
N GLU A 8 20.46 -20.14 27.95
CA GLU A 8 19.22 -20.16 27.21
C GLU A 8 18.69 -18.73 26.98
N SER A 9 19.01 -18.15 25.83
CA SER A 9 18.46 -16.86 25.37
C SER A 9 17.20 -17.06 24.54
N LYS A 10 16.12 -17.57 25.15
CA LYS A 10 14.78 -17.67 24.53
C LYS A 10 13.70 -17.26 25.53
N GLY A 11 13.37 -15.98 25.59
CA GLY A 11 12.25 -15.55 26.45
C GLY A 11 11.72 -14.13 26.25
N VAL A 12 12.46 -13.24 25.59
CA VAL A 12 12.06 -11.82 25.52
C VAL A 12 11.16 -11.50 24.32
N SER A 13 11.18 -12.31 23.25
CA SER A 13 10.60 -11.91 21.97
C SER A 13 9.07 -12.05 21.83
N LEU A 14 8.42 -12.89 22.64
CA LEU A 14 6.98 -13.18 22.49
C LEU A 14 6.09 -12.27 23.35
N LYS A 15 6.58 -11.79 24.51
CA LYS A 15 5.77 -10.98 25.43
C LYS A 15 5.46 -9.57 24.91
N PHE A 16 6.38 -8.96 24.16
CA PHE A 16 6.19 -7.60 23.65
C PHE A 16 4.98 -7.52 22.70
N GLN A 17 4.69 -8.59 21.96
CA GLN A 17 3.62 -8.65 20.97
C GLN A 17 2.24 -8.95 21.57
N GLU A 18 2.16 -9.47 22.79
CA GLU A 18 0.90 -9.80 23.48
C GLU A 18 0.27 -8.56 24.13
N ASP A 19 1.08 -7.57 24.51
CA ASP A 19 0.61 -6.33 25.17
C ASP A 19 0.31 -5.18 24.18
N LEU A 20 0.73 -5.30 22.92
CA LEU A 20 0.55 -4.25 21.92
C LEU A 20 -0.84 -4.32 21.28
N LEU A 21 -1.70 -3.36 21.65
CA LEU A 21 -3.04 -3.17 21.11
C LEU A 21 -3.01 -2.57 19.69
N ILE A 22 -2.40 -3.29 18.74
CA ILE A 22 -2.18 -2.81 17.38
C ILE A 22 -3.02 -3.60 16.38
N ALA A 23 -3.55 -2.88 15.38
CA ALA A 23 -4.38 -3.43 14.30
C ALA A 23 -5.59 -4.24 14.82
N GLY A 24 -5.91 -5.37 14.17
CA GLY A 24 -7.10 -6.18 14.46
C GLY A 24 -7.20 -6.66 15.91
N LYS A 25 -6.06 -6.98 16.54
CA LYS A 25 -6.02 -7.38 17.95
C LYS A 25 -6.43 -6.24 18.89
N GLY A 26 -6.00 -5.01 18.58
CA GLY A 26 -6.40 -3.82 19.33
C GLY A 26 -7.90 -3.56 19.21
N THR A 27 -8.46 -3.66 18.00
CA THR A 27 -9.90 -3.46 17.79
C THR A 27 -10.74 -4.52 18.49
N GLU A 28 -10.32 -5.79 18.43
CA GLU A 28 -10.98 -6.90 19.13
C GLU A 28 -10.89 -6.74 20.64
N TYR A 29 -9.72 -6.34 21.16
CA TYR A 29 -9.54 -6.05 22.57
C TYR A 29 -10.44 -4.91 23.04
N ILE A 30 -10.53 -3.80 22.30
CA ILE A 30 -11.42 -2.69 22.66
C ILE A 30 -12.88 -3.14 22.60
N ALA A 31 -13.28 -3.88 21.56
CA ALA A 31 -14.63 -4.41 21.44
C ALA A 31 -14.96 -5.39 22.58
N GLN A 32 -14.01 -6.24 22.97
CA GLN A 32 -14.16 -7.18 24.08
C GLN A 32 -14.17 -6.46 25.44
N ALA A 33 -13.29 -5.48 25.65
CA ALA A 33 -13.23 -4.68 26.87
C ALA A 33 -14.52 -3.87 27.07
N LEU A 34 -15.12 -3.37 25.99
CA LEU A 34 -16.39 -2.64 26.05
C LEU A 34 -17.63 -3.55 26.13
N SER A 35 -17.54 -4.81 25.67
CA SER A 35 -18.68 -5.76 25.66
C SER A 35 -18.73 -6.71 26.85
N THR A 36 -17.56 -7.13 27.38
CA THR A 36 -17.44 -8.23 28.34
C THR A 36 -17.09 -7.73 29.75
N GLN A 37 -16.44 -6.56 29.87
CA GLN A 37 -16.04 -6.04 31.17
C GLN A 37 -17.26 -5.43 31.88
N SER A 38 -17.72 -6.05 32.95
CA SER A 38 -18.80 -5.55 33.85
C SER A 38 -18.42 -4.29 34.64
N LYS A 39 -17.27 -3.68 34.36
CA LYS A 39 -16.85 -2.41 34.95
C LYS A 39 -17.49 -1.26 34.17
N THR A 40 -17.77 -0.16 34.85
CA THR A 40 -18.23 1.10 34.24
C THR A 40 -17.41 1.38 32.98
N ILE A 41 -18.09 1.79 31.89
CA ILE A 41 -17.48 2.08 30.58
C ILE A 41 -16.24 2.99 30.74
N ASP A 42 -16.30 3.94 31.67
CA ASP A 42 -15.22 4.86 32.02
C ASP A 42 -13.92 4.16 32.46
N ALA A 43 -14.03 3.06 33.22
CA ALA A 43 -12.87 2.30 33.69
C ALA A 43 -12.20 1.51 32.55
N ALA A 44 -12.98 1.01 31.59
CA ALA A 44 -12.45 0.34 30.40
C ALA A 44 -11.74 1.35 29.48
N ILE A 45 -12.33 2.53 29.29
CA ILE A 45 -11.71 3.63 28.53
C ILE A 45 -10.41 4.07 29.21
N ALA A 46 -10.40 4.22 30.54
CA ALA A 46 -9.20 4.62 31.28
C ALA A 46 -8.06 3.59 31.14
N ASP A 47 -8.37 2.28 31.15
CA ASP A 47 -7.38 1.21 30.95
C ASP A 47 -6.78 1.27 29.54
N VAL A 48 -7.62 1.41 28.50
CA VAL A 48 -7.14 1.56 27.11
C VAL A 48 -6.28 2.81 26.96
N GLN A 49 -6.70 3.93 27.53
CA GLN A 49 -5.95 5.18 27.50
C GLN A 49 -4.62 5.07 28.24
N GLN A 50 -4.57 4.38 29.38
CA GLN A 50 -3.35 4.17 30.14
C GLN A 50 -2.34 3.29 29.40
N ARG A 51 -2.81 2.25 28.69
CA ARG A 51 -1.96 1.37 27.89
C ARG A 51 -1.39 2.05 26.65
N GLY A 52 -2.14 2.97 26.04
CA GLY A 52 -1.72 3.74 24.87
C GLY A 52 -1.05 5.08 25.17
N ALA A 53 -0.94 5.47 26.45
CA ALA A 53 -0.38 6.76 26.84
C ALA A 53 1.14 6.81 26.64
N LEU A 54 1.63 8.01 26.32
CA LEU A 54 3.05 8.31 26.49
C LEU A 54 3.43 8.18 27.97
N PRO A 55 4.72 7.95 28.30
CA PRO A 55 5.18 7.86 29.67
C PRO A 55 4.65 9.00 30.53
N GLU A 56 4.29 8.72 31.80
CA GLU A 56 3.70 9.72 32.70
C GLU A 56 4.59 10.96 32.88
N THR A 57 5.90 10.83 32.67
CA THR A 57 6.87 11.94 32.66
C THR A 57 6.58 12.98 31.57
N CYS A 58 5.98 12.58 30.45
CA CYS A 58 5.63 13.45 29.33
C CYS A 58 4.28 14.16 29.54
N ARG A 59 3.46 13.73 30.50
CA ARG A 59 2.10 14.26 30.72
C ARG A 59 2.06 15.77 31.04
N PRO A 60 2.96 16.33 31.88
CA PRO A 60 3.02 17.77 32.09
C PRO A 60 3.41 18.53 30.82
N MET A 61 4.34 17.98 30.03
CA MET A 61 4.78 18.59 28.77
C MET A 61 3.64 18.62 27.74
N LEU A 62 2.85 17.55 27.66
CA LEU A 62 1.65 17.51 26.81
C LEU A 62 0.62 18.56 27.23
N GLY A 63 0.45 18.81 28.54
CA GLY A 63 -0.43 19.87 29.03
C GLY A 63 0.02 21.28 28.64
N ILE A 64 1.34 21.54 28.63
CA ILE A 64 1.91 22.80 28.14
C ILE A 64 1.65 22.93 26.63
N LEU A 65 1.91 21.89 25.85
CA LEU A 65 1.66 21.88 24.41
C LEU A 65 0.19 22.15 24.06
N GLU A 66 -0.73 21.57 24.84
CA GLU A 66 -2.17 21.79 24.69
C GLU A 66 -2.56 23.25 24.97
N HIS A 67 -1.92 23.91 25.95
CA HIS A 67 -2.11 25.33 26.20
C HIS A 67 -1.62 26.22 25.05
N HIS A 68 -0.60 25.77 24.32
CA HIS A 68 -0.10 26.44 23.11
C HIS A 68 -0.89 26.12 21.84
N GLY A 69 -2.00 25.38 21.95
CA GLY A 69 -2.88 25.04 20.83
C GLY A 69 -2.44 23.82 20.03
N VAL A 70 -1.45 23.06 20.49
CA VAL A 70 -1.05 21.78 19.87
C VAL A 70 -1.93 20.68 20.45
N THR A 71 -2.65 19.97 19.59
CA THR A 71 -3.50 18.86 20.03
C THR A 71 -2.66 17.66 20.49
N ARG A 72 -3.19 16.85 21.41
CA ARG A 72 -2.52 15.60 21.83
C ARG A 72 -2.22 14.70 20.62
N SER A 73 -3.14 14.58 19.66
CA SER A 73 -2.93 13.79 18.44
C SER A 73 -1.71 14.25 17.64
N GLU A 74 -1.53 15.56 17.47
CA GLU A 74 -0.37 16.12 16.75
C GLU A 74 0.94 15.88 17.49
N ALA A 75 0.94 16.02 18.82
CA ALA A 75 2.11 15.73 19.64
C ALA A 75 2.53 14.26 19.52
N TYR A 76 1.59 13.31 19.61
CA TYR A 76 1.87 11.88 19.48
C TYR A 76 2.37 11.53 18.07
N ARG A 77 1.74 12.09 17.03
CA ARG A 77 2.17 11.91 15.63
C ARG A 77 3.58 12.43 15.42
N SER A 78 3.89 13.63 15.93
CA SER A 78 5.25 14.21 15.85
C SER A 78 6.28 13.34 16.57
N VAL A 79 5.97 12.82 17.76
CA VAL A 79 6.86 11.92 18.50
C VAL A 79 7.12 10.63 17.71
N LEU A 80 6.08 10.05 17.12
CA LEU A 80 6.20 8.87 16.27
C LEU A 80 7.08 9.15 15.04
N GLU A 81 6.83 10.25 14.32
CA GLU A 81 7.61 10.65 13.15
C GLU A 81 9.10 10.84 13.48
N HIS A 82 9.41 11.49 14.60
CA HIS A 82 10.79 11.64 15.06
C HIS A 82 11.43 10.31 15.45
N ALA A 83 10.69 9.43 16.12
CA ALA A 83 11.19 8.10 16.47
C ALA A 83 11.47 7.24 15.22
N VAL A 84 10.56 7.24 14.24
CA VAL A 84 10.73 6.58 12.95
C VAL A 84 11.95 7.14 12.21
N THR A 85 12.08 8.46 12.12
CA THR A 85 13.22 9.11 11.46
C THR A 85 14.54 8.75 12.15
N SER A 86 14.57 8.74 13.48
CA SER A 86 15.74 8.33 14.25
C SER A 86 16.09 6.85 14.04
N LEU A 87 15.09 5.97 13.95
CA LEU A 87 15.31 4.56 13.64
C LEU A 87 15.86 4.38 12.23
N LEU A 88 15.25 5.02 11.23
CA LEU A 88 15.70 4.98 9.83
C LEU A 88 17.16 5.46 9.69
N ALA A 89 17.56 6.49 10.42
CA ALA A 89 18.94 6.97 10.42
C ALA A 89 19.94 5.97 11.04
N ARG A 90 19.50 5.10 11.94
CA ARG A 90 20.34 4.12 12.64
C ARG A 90 20.49 2.80 11.89
N ILE A 91 19.50 2.43 11.09
CA ILE A 91 19.49 1.21 10.27
C ILE A 91 20.75 1.08 9.38
N PRO A 92 21.21 2.09 8.61
CA PRO A 92 22.46 2.00 7.83
C PRO A 92 23.75 1.88 8.63
N GLY A 93 23.74 2.23 9.91
CA GLY A 93 24.90 2.05 10.79
C GLY A 93 25.02 0.65 11.40
N LEU A 94 24.03 -0.22 11.21
CA LEU A 94 24.06 -1.57 11.76
C LEU A 94 24.89 -2.50 10.86
N PRO A 95 25.73 -3.37 11.44
CA PRO A 95 26.48 -4.33 10.65
C PRO A 95 25.49 -5.30 9.98
N ALA A 96 25.76 -5.62 8.70
CA ALA A 96 24.99 -6.59 7.93
C ALA A 96 25.12 -8.04 8.47
N SER A 97 25.69 -8.25 9.66
CA SER A 97 25.68 -9.52 10.38
C SER A 97 24.23 -9.87 10.72
N GLY A 98 23.71 -10.85 9.96
CA GLY A 98 22.29 -11.11 9.77
C GLY A 98 21.49 -11.28 11.06
N ASP A 99 22.06 -11.79 12.14
CA ASP A 99 21.28 -12.21 13.32
C ASP A 99 20.55 -11.06 14.03
N LYS A 100 21.17 -9.88 14.16
CA LYS A 100 20.53 -8.72 14.81
C LYS A 100 19.47 -8.09 13.92
N LEU A 101 19.75 -8.01 12.62
CA LEU A 101 18.85 -7.43 11.64
C LEU A 101 17.63 -8.32 11.39
N LEU A 102 17.82 -9.65 11.39
CA LEU A 102 16.76 -10.65 11.35
C LEU A 102 15.85 -10.57 12.57
N ARG A 103 16.41 -10.45 13.79
CA ARG A 103 15.61 -10.24 15.01
C ARG A 103 14.80 -8.95 14.96
N LEU A 104 15.38 -7.86 14.44
CA LEU A 104 14.64 -6.61 14.24
C LEU A 104 13.54 -6.77 13.20
N LEU A 105 13.79 -7.52 12.13
CA LEU A 105 12.79 -7.82 11.11
C LEU A 105 11.61 -8.60 11.71
N GLU A 106 11.87 -9.67 12.47
CA GLU A 106 10.83 -10.46 13.16
C GLU A 106 9.91 -9.60 14.04
N LEU A 107 10.49 -8.62 14.74
CA LEU A 107 9.73 -7.69 15.59
C LEU A 107 8.93 -6.67 14.78
N THR A 108 9.43 -6.27 13.60
CA THR A 108 8.86 -5.14 12.83
C THR A 108 7.87 -5.55 11.74
N ILE A 109 7.92 -6.79 11.26
CA ILE A 109 6.99 -7.32 10.25
C ILE A 109 5.50 -7.12 10.58
N PRO A 110 5.03 -7.33 11.83
CA PRO A 110 3.61 -7.10 12.15
C PRO A 110 3.16 -5.66 11.86
N PHE A 111 4.09 -4.69 11.88
CA PHE A 111 3.81 -3.28 11.62
C PHE A 111 3.81 -2.91 10.14
N ILE A 112 4.09 -3.84 9.21
CA ILE A 112 4.10 -3.55 7.76
C ILE A 112 2.74 -3.08 7.23
N LYS A 113 1.66 -3.54 7.87
CA LYS A 113 0.28 -3.16 7.54
C LYS A 113 -0.03 -1.71 7.93
N LEU A 114 0.71 -1.14 8.87
CA LEU A 114 0.55 0.25 9.29
C LEU A 114 1.35 1.18 8.35
N ALA A 115 0.66 2.06 7.65
CA ALA A 115 1.28 2.98 6.70
C ALA A 115 2.40 3.84 7.33
N GLU A 116 2.21 4.27 8.58
CA GLU A 116 3.16 5.17 9.28
C GLU A 116 4.49 4.48 9.66
N LEU A 117 4.46 3.17 9.93
CA LEU A 117 5.64 2.41 10.34
C LEU A 117 6.24 1.57 9.20
N ARG A 118 5.55 1.44 8.06
CA ARG A 118 5.93 0.59 6.93
C ARG A 118 7.33 0.91 6.39
N ALA A 119 7.78 2.16 6.46
CA ALA A 119 9.11 2.56 6.01
C ALA A 119 10.23 1.81 6.75
N VAL A 120 10.03 1.45 8.03
CA VAL A 120 11.05 0.81 8.86
C VAL A 120 11.33 -0.64 8.42
N PRO A 121 10.33 -1.55 8.32
CA PRO A 121 10.55 -2.88 7.75
C PRO A 121 11.13 -2.85 6.33
N ILE A 122 10.71 -1.91 5.48
CA ILE A 122 11.22 -1.80 4.11
C ILE A 122 12.71 -1.46 4.10
N ALA A 123 13.13 -0.47 4.91
CA ALA A 123 14.54 -0.10 5.02
C ALA A 123 15.40 -1.24 5.59
N ILE A 124 14.85 -2.04 6.51
CA ILE A 124 15.51 -3.26 7.01
C ILE A 124 15.66 -4.27 5.87
N LEU A 125 14.58 -4.58 5.13
CA LEU A 125 14.61 -5.54 4.02
C LEU A 125 15.61 -5.16 2.93
N GLU A 126 15.79 -3.87 2.65
CA GLU A 126 16.78 -3.39 1.67
C GLU A 126 18.24 -3.75 2.05
N GLN A 127 18.52 -3.84 3.35
CA GLN A 127 19.85 -4.15 3.85
C GLN A 127 20.14 -5.65 3.96
N LEU A 128 19.10 -6.48 4.04
CA LEU A 128 19.29 -7.93 4.07
C LEU A 128 19.70 -8.44 2.68
N HIS A 129 20.80 -9.17 2.64
CA HIS A 129 21.23 -9.87 1.42
C HIS A 129 20.37 -11.09 1.10
N ASN A 130 19.86 -11.78 2.13
CA ASN A 130 19.00 -12.96 1.99
C ASN A 130 17.85 -12.88 3.00
N VAL A 131 16.63 -12.68 2.49
CA VAL A 131 15.41 -12.60 3.30
C VAL A 131 14.81 -14.01 3.46
N PRO A 132 14.44 -14.43 4.68
CA PRO A 132 13.80 -15.73 4.90
C PRO A 132 12.52 -15.94 4.09
N THR A 133 12.35 -17.13 3.55
CA THR A 133 11.24 -17.50 2.64
C THR A 133 9.85 -17.34 3.27
N ALA A 134 9.71 -17.53 4.59
CA ALA A 134 8.45 -17.32 5.30
C ALA A 134 7.90 -15.90 5.11
N PHE A 135 8.79 -14.91 5.11
CA PHE A 135 8.42 -13.50 4.95
C PHE A 135 8.11 -13.17 3.49
N LEU A 136 8.84 -13.76 2.54
CA LEU A 136 8.58 -13.58 1.10
C LEU A 136 7.20 -14.11 0.70
N THR A 137 6.75 -15.21 1.31
CA THR A 137 5.39 -15.72 1.09
C THR A 137 4.34 -14.74 1.60
N GLN A 138 4.51 -14.20 2.81
CA GLN A 138 3.58 -13.20 3.37
C GLN A 138 3.54 -11.91 2.52
N LEU A 139 4.69 -11.46 2.00
CA LEU A 139 4.75 -10.29 1.12
C LEU A 139 4.08 -10.53 -0.25
N SER A 140 4.00 -11.77 -0.70
CA SER A 140 3.38 -12.13 -1.98
C SER A 140 1.85 -12.11 -1.96
N GLU A 141 1.24 -12.13 -0.77
CA GLU A 141 -0.22 -12.09 -0.60
C GLU A 141 -0.78 -10.68 -0.88
N ASP A 142 -0.03 -9.64 -0.50
CA ASP A 142 -0.46 -8.25 -0.55
C ASP A 142 0.15 -7.52 -1.77
N ALA A 143 -0.62 -7.37 -2.85
CA ALA A 143 -0.15 -6.75 -4.10
C ALA A 143 0.25 -5.26 -3.95
N GLU A 144 -0.44 -4.50 -3.10
CA GLU A 144 -0.12 -3.09 -2.84
C GLU A 144 1.18 -2.91 -2.06
N LEU A 145 1.49 -3.87 -1.18
CA LEU A 145 2.77 -3.87 -0.46
C LEU A 145 3.90 -4.23 -1.41
N PHE A 146 3.66 -5.18 -2.32
CA PHE A 146 4.65 -5.61 -3.31
C PHE A 146 5.15 -4.47 -4.20
N ASP A 147 4.24 -3.65 -4.74
CA ASP A 147 4.58 -2.53 -5.64
C ASP A 147 5.44 -1.45 -4.95
N MET A 148 5.43 -1.38 -3.61
CA MET A 148 6.21 -0.41 -2.81
C MET A 148 7.57 -0.93 -2.34
N LEU A 149 7.89 -2.22 -2.59
CA LEU A 149 9.15 -2.83 -2.18
C LEU A 149 10.32 -2.41 -3.10
N PRO A 150 11.57 -2.39 -2.59
CA PRO A 150 12.76 -2.23 -3.42
C PRO A 150 12.95 -3.38 -4.42
N ASP A 151 13.47 -3.08 -5.61
CA ASP A 151 13.67 -4.05 -6.71
C ASP A 151 14.41 -5.31 -6.27
N LYS A 152 15.41 -5.17 -5.39
CA LYS A 152 16.18 -6.30 -4.84
C LYS A 152 15.28 -7.31 -4.13
N VAL A 153 14.34 -6.82 -3.31
CA VAL A 153 13.40 -7.65 -2.55
C VAL A 153 12.33 -8.20 -3.49
N GLN A 154 11.87 -7.41 -4.48
CA GLN A 154 10.95 -7.89 -5.52
C GLN A 154 11.53 -9.08 -6.29
N HIS A 155 12.82 -9.02 -6.65
CA HIS A 155 13.51 -10.13 -7.32
C HIS A 155 13.53 -11.39 -6.45
N GLN A 156 13.81 -11.27 -5.15
CA GLN A 156 13.77 -12.40 -4.22
C GLN A 156 12.37 -13.00 -4.10
N VAL A 157 11.32 -12.17 -4.07
CA VAL A 157 9.93 -12.63 -4.09
C VAL A 157 9.62 -13.36 -5.41
N TRP A 158 10.14 -12.91 -6.55
CA TRP A 158 9.95 -13.58 -7.85
C TRP A 158 10.67 -14.92 -7.94
N GLU A 159 11.85 -15.05 -7.34
CA GLU A 159 12.57 -16.33 -7.25
C GLU A 159 11.75 -17.37 -6.48
N VAL A 160 11.07 -16.96 -5.41
CA VAL A 160 10.20 -17.84 -4.62
C VAL A 160 8.86 -18.10 -5.32
N ASN A 161 8.27 -17.09 -5.96
CA ASN A 161 6.94 -17.14 -6.57
C ASN A 161 6.93 -16.77 -8.07
N SER A 162 7.27 -17.74 -8.92
CA SER A 162 7.26 -17.57 -10.40
C SER A 162 5.89 -17.26 -11.01
N SER A 163 4.80 -17.51 -10.29
CA SER A 163 3.43 -17.17 -10.71
C SER A 163 3.15 -15.67 -10.55
N LEU A 164 3.69 -15.04 -9.51
CA LEU A 164 3.58 -13.61 -9.27
C LEU A 164 4.37 -12.84 -10.32
N LEU A 165 5.58 -13.30 -10.65
CA LEU A 165 6.36 -12.78 -11.77
C LEU A 165 5.53 -12.78 -13.04
N ARG A 166 4.96 -13.93 -13.43
CA ARG A 166 4.13 -14.04 -14.65
C ARG A 166 2.97 -13.04 -14.66
N ARG A 167 2.30 -12.83 -13.53
CA ARG A 167 1.21 -11.86 -13.40
C ARG A 167 1.71 -10.42 -13.52
N HIS A 168 2.85 -10.11 -12.91
CA HIS A 168 3.45 -8.78 -12.90
C HIS A 168 4.05 -8.39 -14.27
N THR A 169 4.65 -9.35 -14.96
CA THR A 169 5.21 -9.20 -16.32
C THR A 169 4.18 -9.43 -17.41
N MET A 170 2.89 -9.55 -17.09
CA MET A 170 1.85 -9.67 -18.11
C MET A 170 2.02 -8.56 -19.15
N PRO A 171 1.86 -8.86 -20.45
CA PRO A 171 2.16 -7.93 -21.53
C PRO A 171 1.51 -6.55 -21.32
N ALA A 172 0.33 -6.50 -20.69
CA ALA A 172 -0.37 -5.26 -20.40
C ALA A 172 0.42 -4.26 -19.53
N LYS A 173 0.87 -4.63 -18.32
CA LYS A 173 1.60 -3.69 -17.43
C LYS A 173 2.90 -3.21 -18.09
N VAL A 174 3.65 -4.13 -18.72
CA VAL A 174 4.89 -3.82 -19.43
C VAL A 174 4.62 -2.90 -20.62
N TYR A 175 3.58 -3.19 -21.41
CA TYR A 175 3.14 -2.36 -22.54
C TYR A 175 2.70 -0.95 -22.10
N PHE A 176 1.95 -0.82 -20.99
CA PHE A 176 1.54 0.48 -20.47
C PHE A 176 2.73 1.31 -20.00
N ASN A 177 3.69 0.72 -19.29
CA ASN A 177 4.88 1.41 -18.80
C ASN A 177 5.79 1.86 -19.95
N ILE A 178 6.04 0.97 -20.92
CA ILE A 178 6.82 1.31 -22.12
C ILE A 178 6.13 2.41 -22.92
N ASN A 179 4.80 2.33 -23.13
CA ASN A 179 4.08 3.39 -23.84
C ASN A 179 4.08 4.72 -23.09
N ALA A 180 3.96 4.71 -21.75
CA ALA A 180 4.05 5.91 -20.95
C ALA A 180 5.43 6.56 -21.07
N PHE A 181 6.51 5.76 -21.01
CA PHE A 181 7.88 6.22 -21.20
C PHE A 181 8.11 6.78 -22.62
N VAL A 182 7.71 6.04 -23.65
CA VAL A 182 7.77 6.46 -25.07
C VAL A 182 7.02 7.77 -25.28
N ARG A 183 5.87 7.96 -24.63
CA ARG A 183 5.09 9.20 -24.70
C ARG A 183 5.77 10.36 -24.00
N ALA A 184 6.31 10.16 -22.79
CA ALA A 184 7.03 11.19 -22.05
C ALA A 184 8.31 11.62 -22.78
N TYR A 185 9.07 10.67 -23.31
CA TYR A 185 10.30 10.92 -24.06
C TYR A 185 10.03 11.64 -25.39
N TYR A 186 8.91 11.34 -26.06
CA TYR A 186 8.49 12.07 -27.27
C TYR A 186 8.15 13.54 -26.98
N VAL A 187 7.50 13.83 -25.85
CA VAL A 187 7.17 15.20 -25.45
C VAL A 187 8.44 16.02 -25.16
N ASP A 188 9.47 15.39 -24.61
CA ASP A 188 10.73 16.06 -24.24
C ASP A 188 11.64 16.31 -25.46
N LYS A 189 11.80 15.33 -26.36
CA LYS A 189 12.79 15.40 -27.46
C LYS A 189 12.23 15.51 -28.87
N GLY A 190 10.92 15.27 -29.06
CA GLY A 190 10.25 15.41 -30.37
C GLY A 190 10.80 14.49 -31.48
N ASP A 191 11.53 13.43 -31.14
CA ASP A 191 12.21 12.59 -32.14
C ASP A 191 11.20 11.68 -32.90
N PRO A 192 11.11 11.78 -34.23
CA PRO A 192 10.19 10.98 -35.05
C PRO A 192 10.47 9.46 -35.00
N ALA A 193 11.68 9.03 -34.65
CA ALA A 193 12.00 7.61 -34.50
C ALA A 193 11.17 6.93 -33.40
N ILE A 194 10.73 7.69 -32.39
CA ILE A 194 9.90 7.21 -31.29
C ILE A 194 8.47 6.89 -31.78
N CYS A 195 7.96 7.59 -32.79
CA CYS A 195 6.66 7.29 -33.40
C CYS A 195 6.66 5.92 -34.09
N THR A 196 7.76 5.58 -34.76
CA THR A 196 7.96 4.25 -35.37
C THR A 196 7.98 3.17 -34.29
N LEU A 197 8.74 3.39 -33.21
CA LEU A 197 8.84 2.45 -32.08
C LEU A 197 7.49 2.22 -31.41
N ARG A 198 6.69 3.28 -31.21
CA ARG A 198 5.32 3.19 -30.69
C ARG A 198 4.41 2.33 -31.57
N SER A 199 4.48 2.52 -32.89
CA SER A 199 3.68 1.71 -33.84
C SER A 199 4.10 0.24 -33.82
N GLN A 200 5.41 -0.04 -33.69
CA GLN A 200 5.92 -1.41 -33.60
C GLN A 200 5.51 -2.10 -32.30
N VAL A 201 5.53 -1.39 -31.16
CA VAL A 201 5.07 -1.93 -29.87
C VAL A 201 3.57 -2.19 -29.87
N ALA A 202 2.77 -1.31 -30.50
CA ALA A 202 1.32 -1.50 -30.65
C ALA A 202 0.94 -2.68 -31.56
N LEU A 203 1.83 -3.06 -32.48
CA LEU A 203 1.65 -4.17 -33.41
C LEU A 203 2.32 -5.47 -32.94
N ALA A 204 3.05 -5.45 -31.82
CA ALA A 204 3.66 -6.64 -31.26
C ALA A 204 2.55 -7.64 -30.86
N PRO A 205 2.65 -8.92 -31.25
CA PRO A 205 1.60 -9.90 -31.02
C PRO A 205 1.40 -10.10 -29.52
N GLN A 206 0.15 -9.92 -29.05
CA GLN A 206 -0.25 -10.24 -27.67
C GLN A 206 -0.44 -11.75 -27.45
N ASP A 207 0.08 -12.59 -28.35
CA ASP A 207 -0.22 -14.02 -28.51
C ASP A 207 0.43 -14.96 -27.49
N LEU A 208 0.69 -14.50 -26.26
CA LEU A 208 1.06 -15.38 -25.15
C LEU A 208 0.01 -15.44 -24.03
N LEU A 209 -1.22 -14.98 -24.30
CA LEU A 209 -2.36 -15.29 -23.43
C LEU A 209 -2.82 -16.74 -23.71
N PRO A 210 -2.69 -17.69 -22.76
CA PRO A 210 -3.39 -18.95 -22.89
C PRO A 210 -4.89 -18.69 -22.79
N SER A 211 -5.60 -19.11 -23.84
CA SER A 211 -7.06 -19.28 -23.95
C SER A 211 -7.84 -19.16 -22.63
N PHE A 212 -8.49 -18.01 -22.42
CA PHE A 212 -9.75 -17.97 -21.68
C PHE A 212 -10.85 -17.74 -22.71
N ALA A 213 -11.54 -18.83 -23.05
CA ALA A 213 -12.68 -18.81 -23.94
C ALA A 213 -13.79 -17.93 -23.36
N VAL A 214 -13.94 -16.72 -23.90
CA VAL A 214 -15.19 -15.98 -23.81
C VAL A 214 -16.05 -16.43 -24.99
N ALA A 215 -17.16 -17.10 -24.69
CA ALA A 215 -18.12 -17.57 -25.68
C ALA A 215 -18.63 -16.41 -26.56
N PRO A 216 -18.78 -16.62 -27.89
CA PRO A 216 -19.27 -15.56 -28.78
C PRO A 216 -20.76 -15.32 -28.56
N ILE A 217 -21.12 -14.09 -28.17
CA ILE A 217 -22.48 -13.59 -28.25
C ILE A 217 -22.77 -13.35 -29.74
N SER A 218 -23.76 -14.05 -30.28
CA SER A 218 -24.21 -13.93 -31.67
C SER A 218 -24.84 -12.55 -31.94
N PRO A 219 -24.63 -11.95 -33.13
CA PRO A 219 -25.39 -10.79 -33.56
C PRO A 219 -26.58 -11.22 -34.43
N THR A 220 -27.81 -10.95 -33.99
CA THR A 220 -29.01 -11.05 -34.82
C THR A 220 -29.14 -9.83 -35.73
N PRO A 221 -29.43 -9.99 -37.04
CA PRO A 221 -29.64 -8.88 -37.96
C PRO A 221 -31.10 -8.44 -38.03
N LEU A 222 -31.26 -7.12 -38.21
CA LEU A 222 -32.50 -6.37 -38.45
C LEU A 222 -33.18 -6.80 -39.76
N SER A 223 -34.49 -7.07 -39.75
CA SER A 223 -35.36 -6.86 -40.91
C SER A 223 -36.77 -6.45 -40.46
N SER A 224 -37.32 -5.45 -41.13
CA SER A 224 -38.75 -5.08 -41.12
C SER A 224 -39.26 -5.31 -42.56
N PRO A 225 -40.58 -5.52 -42.82
CA PRO A 225 -41.52 -4.39 -42.80
C PRO A 225 -43.03 -4.69 -42.54
N SER A 226 -43.77 -3.60 -42.31
CA SER A 226 -45.16 -3.30 -42.73
C SER A 226 -46.31 -3.29 -41.69
N ARG A 227 -46.85 -2.06 -41.52
CA ARG A 227 -48.27 -1.57 -41.39
C ARG A 227 -49.20 -2.34 -40.44
N THR A 228 -49.94 -1.69 -39.52
CA THR A 228 -50.97 -0.65 -39.73
C THR A 228 -51.35 0.08 -38.42
N LEU A 229 -51.81 1.34 -38.54
CA LEU A 229 -52.86 2.09 -37.80
C LEU A 229 -53.00 1.87 -36.27
N SER A 230 -53.11 2.86 -35.38
CA SER A 230 -53.72 4.19 -35.45
C SER A 230 -53.51 4.91 -34.10
N GLY A 231 -53.52 6.26 -34.13
CA GLY A 231 -54.13 7.06 -33.06
C GLY A 231 -53.27 7.54 -31.89
N ILE A 232 -53.06 8.86 -31.87
CA ILE A 232 -53.36 9.83 -30.78
C ILE A 232 -52.19 10.82 -30.57
N SER A 233 -52.50 12.09 -30.89
CA SER A 233 -52.02 13.40 -30.38
C SER A 233 -50.64 13.51 -29.71
N SER A 234 -49.69 14.32 -30.19
CA SER A 234 -49.64 15.79 -30.38
C SER A 234 -48.82 16.50 -29.27
N THR A 235 -47.83 17.30 -29.72
CA THR A 235 -47.15 18.42 -29.01
C THR A 235 -46.12 18.04 -27.92
N LEU A 236 -44.90 18.59 -27.76
CA LEU A 236 -44.18 19.80 -28.21
C LEU A 236 -42.65 19.57 -28.04
N PHE A 237 -41.85 19.90 -29.05
CA PHE A 237 -40.49 20.45 -28.90
C PHE A 237 -40.63 21.99 -28.63
N PRO A 238 -39.62 22.78 -28.17
CA PRO A 238 -38.23 22.67 -28.63
C PRO A 238 -37.06 23.14 -27.69
N ARG A 239 -35.83 22.80 -28.14
CA ARG A 239 -34.59 23.62 -28.24
C ARG A 239 -34.07 24.42 -27.03
N SER A 240 -32.80 24.18 -26.64
CA SER A 240 -31.63 24.99 -27.07
C SER A 240 -30.43 24.89 -26.10
N ILE A 241 -29.25 24.74 -26.69
CA ILE A 241 -27.90 24.87 -26.13
C ILE A 241 -27.54 26.37 -26.03
N PRO A 242 -26.64 26.78 -25.11
CA PRO A 242 -25.52 27.60 -25.59
C PRO A 242 -24.16 27.19 -25.01
N LEU A 243 -23.17 27.16 -25.90
CA LEU A 243 -21.73 27.17 -25.64
C LEU A 243 -21.31 28.53 -25.05
N CYS A 244 -20.50 28.53 -23.99
CA CYS A 244 -19.77 29.70 -23.50
C CYS A 244 -18.25 29.53 -23.73
N ARG A 245 -17.64 30.62 -24.19
CA ARG A 245 -16.25 30.79 -24.65
C ARG A 245 -15.53 31.72 -23.64
N PRO A 246 -14.30 31.43 -23.18
CA PRO A 246 -13.40 32.44 -22.62
C PRO A 246 -12.32 32.76 -23.69
N GLY A 247 -11.91 33.99 -23.98
CA GLY A 247 -11.74 35.17 -23.15
C GLY A 247 -10.25 35.57 -23.22
N SER A 248 -9.83 36.17 -24.34
CA SER A 248 -8.45 36.63 -24.59
C SER A 248 -8.28 38.11 -24.22
N HIS A 249 -7.23 38.37 -23.46
CA HIS A 249 -6.79 39.65 -22.94
C HIS A 249 -6.43 40.69 -24.02
N GLN A 250 -6.69 41.96 -23.67
CA GLN A 250 -6.13 43.14 -24.33
C GLN A 250 -4.60 43.22 -24.13
N CYS A 251 -3.88 43.63 -25.18
CA CYS A 251 -2.61 44.35 -25.09
C CYS A 251 -2.48 45.26 -26.31
N LYS A 252 -2.46 46.57 -26.03
CA LYS A 252 -2.05 47.76 -26.81
C LYS A 252 -2.17 47.74 -28.34
#